data_AF-A0AAJ6DH60-F1
#
_entry.id   AF-A0AAJ6DH60-F1
#
_cell.length_a   1.000
_cell.length_b   1.000
_cell.length_c   1.000
_cell.angle_alpha   90.00
_cell.angle_beta   90.00
_cell.angle_gamma   90.00
#
_symmetry.space_group_name_H-M   'P 1'
#
loop_
_entity.id
_entity.type
_entity.pdbx_description
1 polymer ?
#
loop_
_entity_poly.entity_id
_entity_poly.type
_entity_poly.pdbx_seq_one_letter_code
_entity_poly.pdbx_strand_id
1 'polypeptide(L)'
;MAGLRARTDEDTAGTAGPLPAVLVAAVCLAVGQGIGRLAVNRSGVDPASHAGLVVQCFAAFVPTLALIGVWTTVRERRPFSSLGFAGAGAARKAALGAGAAVVALLALNAGTSALSDAEGNDQGAFPAPGTVVLLLLAFTVQASTEEVLFRGFLLPRVTASRGAAVGVLGSSLLFACAHLANPDAPAAYVVMTFMLGCALALWALADGGIWRTCAFHTVWNLLPNITADGSDENASADYDGATLGVAAAVLAAVVAYALRSYRRTLAPRT
;
A
#
# COMPACT_ATOMS: atom_id res chain seq x y z
N MET A 1 1.13 25.90 -4.93
CA MET A 1 2.60 25.69 -4.81
C MET A 1 3.27 26.38 -3.62
N ALA A 2 2.54 27.05 -2.71
CA ALA A 2 3.14 27.74 -1.57
C ALA A 2 3.44 26.86 -0.33
N GLY A 3 2.83 25.66 -0.23
CA GLY A 3 2.95 24.83 0.99
C GLY A 3 4.21 23.97 1.11
N LEU A 4 4.94 23.73 0.00
CA LEU A 4 6.10 22.81 -0.01
C LEU A 4 7.45 23.50 -0.29
N ARG A 5 7.45 24.81 -0.58
CA ARG A 5 8.67 25.58 -0.89
C ARG A 5 9.16 26.48 0.26
N ALA A 6 8.40 26.59 1.36
CA ALA A 6 8.70 27.51 2.47
C ALA A 6 9.26 26.81 3.74
N ARG A 7 9.77 25.57 3.62
CA ARG A 7 10.59 24.94 4.67
C ARG A 7 12.03 24.91 4.18
N THR A 8 12.69 26.05 4.20
CA THR A 8 14.11 26.18 3.88
C THR A 8 14.91 26.29 5.18
N ASP A 9 15.88 25.40 5.28
CA ASP A 9 17.13 25.43 6.05
C ASP A 9 17.13 25.22 7.57
N GLU A 10 16.10 25.59 8.34
CA GLU A 10 16.06 25.28 9.79
C GLU A 10 15.45 23.91 10.13
N ASP A 11 14.57 23.37 9.28
CA ASP A 11 13.77 22.15 9.54
C ASP A 11 14.39 20.86 8.96
N THR A 12 15.56 20.99 8.32
CA THR A 12 16.31 19.87 7.68
C THR A 12 17.50 19.40 8.51
N ALA A 13 17.87 20.14 9.56
CA ALA A 13 18.96 19.83 10.48
C ALA A 13 18.63 18.58 11.34
N GLY A 14 18.76 17.39 10.75
CA GLY A 14 18.52 16.11 11.41
C GLY A 14 17.71 15.10 10.59
N THR A 15 17.15 15.50 9.44
CA THR A 15 16.42 14.56 8.57
C THR A 15 17.37 13.74 7.72
N ALA A 16 17.20 12.41 7.71
CA ALA A 16 17.96 11.53 6.83
C ALA A 16 17.77 11.93 5.34
N GLY A 17 18.88 12.05 4.61
CA GLY A 17 18.85 12.16 3.16
C GLY A 17 18.25 10.91 2.49
N PRO A 18 18.04 10.91 1.16
CA PRO A 18 17.32 9.84 0.48
C PRO A 18 17.90 8.44 0.70
N LEU A 19 19.22 8.28 0.62
CA LEU A 19 19.89 6.97 0.77
C LEU A 19 19.80 6.44 2.21
N PRO A 20 20.15 7.21 3.26
CA PRO A 20 19.93 6.76 4.64
C PRO A 20 18.45 6.47 4.95
N ALA A 21 17.51 7.22 4.36
CA ALA A 21 16.09 6.95 4.55
C ALA A 21 15.66 5.60 3.97
N VAL A 22 16.17 5.21 2.79
CA VAL A 22 15.93 3.86 2.24
C VAL A 22 16.44 2.79 3.19
N LEU A 23 17.64 2.96 3.76
CA LEU A 23 18.20 2.01 4.73
C LEU A 23 17.34 1.91 5.99
N VAL A 24 16.90 3.04 6.55
CA VAL A 24 16.02 3.06 7.73
C VAL A 24 14.71 2.32 7.44
N ALA A 25 14.06 2.61 6.30
CA ALA A 25 12.81 1.95 5.93
C ALA A 25 13.01 0.44 5.73
N ALA A 26 14.09 0.04 5.05
CA ALA A 26 14.43 -1.35 4.82
C ALA A 26 14.71 -2.11 6.13
N VAL A 27 15.45 -1.50 7.08
CA VAL A 27 15.71 -2.10 8.40
C VAL A 27 14.44 -2.23 9.21
N CYS A 28 13.60 -1.18 9.27
CA CYS A 28 12.33 -1.24 10.01
C CYS A 28 11.45 -2.37 9.47
N LEU A 29 11.33 -2.48 8.14
CA LEU A 29 10.54 -3.50 7.50
C LEU A 29 11.14 -4.90 7.70
N ALA A 30 12.45 -5.08 7.53
CA ALA A 30 13.11 -6.37 7.71
C ALA A 30 13.00 -6.90 9.15
N VAL A 31 13.18 -6.03 10.15
CA VAL A 31 13.02 -6.40 11.56
C VAL A 31 11.57 -6.80 11.84
N GLY A 32 10.60 -6.00 11.39
CA GLY A 32 9.19 -6.34 11.53
C GLY A 32 8.84 -7.67 10.86
N GLN A 33 9.20 -7.86 9.59
CA GLN A 33 8.95 -9.11 8.87
C GLN A 33 9.59 -10.33 9.56
N GLY A 34 10.80 -10.18 10.13
CA GLY A 34 11.44 -11.23 10.92
C GLY A 34 10.63 -11.60 12.17
N ILE A 35 10.12 -10.60 12.90
CA ILE A 35 9.24 -10.81 14.06
C ILE A 35 7.94 -11.49 13.64
N GLY A 36 7.31 -11.04 12.55
CA GLY A 36 6.07 -11.61 12.02
C GLY A 36 6.22 -13.10 11.69
N ARG A 37 7.25 -13.45 10.91
CA ARG A 37 7.54 -14.85 10.54
C ARG A 37 7.80 -15.70 11.78
N LEU A 38 8.54 -15.18 12.75
CA LEU A 38 8.77 -15.89 14.01
C LEU A 38 7.47 -16.10 14.78
N ALA A 39 6.60 -15.09 14.86
CA ALA A 39 5.32 -15.18 15.57
C ALA A 39 4.39 -16.23 14.94
N VAL A 40 4.24 -16.23 13.61
CA VAL A 40 3.46 -17.24 12.88
C VAL A 40 4.03 -18.64 13.15
N ASN A 41 5.34 -18.84 12.95
CA ASN A 41 6.00 -20.14 13.16
C ASN A 41 5.87 -20.67 14.60
N ARG A 42 5.78 -19.78 15.60
CA ARG A 42 5.65 -20.16 17.02
C ARG A 42 4.21 -20.35 17.47
N SER A 43 3.26 -19.75 16.78
CA SER A 43 1.83 -19.84 17.12
C SER A 43 1.20 -21.19 16.77
N GLY A 44 1.79 -21.93 15.82
CA GLY A 44 1.23 -23.18 15.30
C GLY A 44 -0.01 -22.98 14.41
N VAL A 45 -0.39 -21.75 14.08
CA VAL A 45 -1.44 -21.50 13.08
C VAL A 45 -0.88 -21.70 11.69
N ASP A 46 -1.72 -22.19 10.78
CA ASP A 46 -1.37 -22.30 9.37
C ASP A 46 -1.10 -20.90 8.78
N PRO A 47 0.11 -20.63 8.24
CA PRO A 47 0.44 -19.35 7.62
C PRO A 47 -0.50 -18.94 6.48
N ALA A 48 -1.10 -19.91 5.78
CA ALA A 48 -2.02 -19.66 4.66
C ALA A 48 -3.46 -19.36 5.13
N SER A 49 -3.78 -19.64 6.40
CA SER A 49 -5.12 -19.37 6.93
C SER A 49 -5.34 -17.87 7.22
N HIS A 50 -6.61 -17.45 7.29
CA HIS A 50 -6.96 -16.09 7.75
C HIS A 50 -6.36 -15.77 9.13
N ALA A 51 -6.27 -16.76 10.03
CA ALA A 51 -5.64 -16.59 11.33
C ALA A 51 -4.13 -16.34 11.21
N GLY A 52 -3.44 -17.10 10.34
CA GLY A 52 -2.03 -16.90 10.02
C GLY A 52 -1.75 -15.51 9.46
N LEU A 53 -2.59 -15.07 8.53
CA LEU A 53 -2.49 -13.73 7.95
C LEU A 53 -2.70 -12.62 8.98
N VAL A 54 -3.72 -12.74 9.84
CA VAL A 54 -3.95 -11.79 10.94
C VAL A 54 -2.74 -11.70 11.87
N VAL A 55 -2.19 -12.85 12.28
CA VAL A 55 -0.98 -12.90 13.12
C VAL A 55 0.20 -12.24 12.41
N GLN A 56 0.44 -12.57 11.14
CA GLN A 56 1.52 -12.00 10.32
C GLN A 56 1.39 -10.47 10.21
N CYS A 57 0.21 -9.96 9.87
CA CYS A 57 -0.02 -8.52 9.71
C CYS A 57 0.27 -7.75 11.00
N PHE A 58 -0.28 -8.18 12.14
CA PHE A 58 -0.02 -7.49 13.40
C PHE A 58 1.44 -7.62 13.85
N ALA A 59 1.98 -8.85 13.86
CA ALA A 59 3.31 -9.12 14.38
C ALA A 59 4.42 -8.53 13.49
N ALA A 60 4.20 -8.36 12.19
CA ALA A 60 5.17 -7.72 11.31
C ALA A 60 5.06 -6.19 11.29
N PHE A 61 3.84 -5.66 11.18
CA PHE A 61 3.67 -4.24 10.86
C PHE A 61 3.52 -3.35 12.09
N VAL A 62 3.05 -3.85 13.24
CA VAL A 62 3.06 -3.05 14.48
C VAL A 62 4.50 -2.69 14.92
N PRO A 63 5.46 -3.64 14.97
CA PRO A 63 6.85 -3.29 15.26
C PRO A 63 7.46 -2.39 14.21
N THR A 64 7.18 -2.63 12.92
CA THR A 64 7.65 -1.77 11.82
C THR A 64 7.19 -0.32 12.02
N LEU A 65 5.90 -0.12 12.33
CA LEU A 65 5.30 1.19 12.59
C LEU A 65 5.90 1.86 13.83
N ALA A 66 6.13 1.08 14.90
CA ALA A 66 6.76 1.57 16.11
C ALA A 66 8.21 2.01 15.85
N LEU A 67 8.99 1.23 15.10
CA LEU A 67 10.38 1.54 14.76
C LEU A 67 10.49 2.82 13.93
N ILE A 68 9.68 2.98 12.89
CA ILE A 68 9.68 4.21 12.10
C ILE A 68 9.14 5.40 12.91
N GLY A 69 8.18 5.17 13.81
CA GLY A 69 7.67 6.18 14.73
C GLY A 69 8.73 6.66 15.72
N VAL A 70 9.50 5.75 16.32
CA VAL A 70 10.63 6.05 17.21
C VAL A 70 11.71 6.80 16.44
N TRP A 71 12.09 6.34 15.25
CA TRP A 71 13.08 7.03 14.40
C TRP A 71 12.67 8.47 14.14
N THR A 72 11.44 8.69 13.69
CA THR A 72 10.97 10.02 13.30
C THR A 72 10.81 10.96 14.50
N THR A 73 10.30 10.46 15.62
CA THR A 73 10.06 11.29 16.82
C THR A 73 11.33 11.54 17.64
N VAL A 74 12.21 10.55 17.78
CA VAL A 74 13.42 10.66 18.63
C VAL A 74 14.62 11.15 17.82
N ARG A 75 14.90 10.52 16.66
CA ARG A 75 16.11 10.80 15.89
C ARG A 75 15.95 12.02 14.98
N GLU A 76 14.81 12.13 14.31
CA GLU A 76 14.51 13.24 13.39
C GLU A 76 13.77 14.39 14.09
N ARG A 77 13.32 14.20 15.34
CA ARG A 77 12.60 15.21 16.15
C ARG A 77 11.35 15.78 15.45
N ARG A 78 10.68 14.96 14.66
CA ARG A 78 9.46 15.32 13.94
C ARG A 78 8.27 14.53 14.49
N PRO A 79 7.08 15.15 14.63
CA PRO A 79 5.91 14.41 15.07
C PRO A 79 5.54 13.34 14.04
N PHE A 80 5.02 12.20 14.52
CA PHE A 80 4.56 11.10 13.68
C PHE A 80 3.51 11.55 12.64
N SER A 81 2.68 12.53 12.99
CA SER A 81 1.71 13.13 12.07
C SER A 81 2.34 13.74 10.80
N SER A 82 3.63 14.08 10.84
CA SER A 82 4.36 14.57 9.67
C SER A 82 4.62 13.52 8.58
N LEU A 83 4.30 12.24 8.83
CA LEU A 83 4.38 11.14 7.86
C LEU A 83 3.15 11.05 6.95
N GLY A 84 2.47 12.18 6.71
CA GLY A 84 1.32 12.26 5.80
C GLY A 84 -0.06 12.24 6.48
N PHE A 85 -0.11 12.40 7.81
CA PHE A 85 -1.37 12.51 8.56
C PHE A 85 -1.73 13.95 8.96
N ALA A 86 -0.83 14.90 8.75
CA ALA A 86 -1.07 16.33 8.98
C ALA A 86 -1.94 16.90 7.85
N GLY A 87 -3.23 17.17 8.12
CA GLY A 87 -4.11 17.86 7.18
C GLY A 87 -5.60 17.62 7.44
N ALA A 88 -6.44 18.51 6.90
CA ALA A 88 -7.90 18.40 7.00
C ALA A 88 -8.47 17.39 5.97
N GLY A 89 -9.69 16.94 6.24
CA GLY A 89 -10.46 16.10 5.32
C GLY A 89 -10.02 14.63 5.26
N ALA A 90 -9.41 14.12 6.33
CA ALA A 90 -8.98 12.71 6.45
C ALA A 90 -10.09 11.72 6.06
N ALA A 91 -11.29 11.87 6.64
CA ALA A 91 -12.44 11.00 6.36
C ALA A 91 -12.84 11.03 4.87
N ARG A 92 -12.90 12.22 4.25
CA ARG A 92 -13.21 12.36 2.83
C ARG A 92 -12.15 11.70 1.94
N LYS A 93 -10.86 11.90 2.25
CA LYS A 93 -9.75 11.30 1.51
C LYS A 93 -9.79 9.77 1.62
N ALA A 94 -10.00 9.26 2.82
CA ALA A 94 -10.16 7.82 3.08
C ALA A 94 -11.36 7.24 2.31
N ALA A 95 -12.53 7.88 2.38
CA ALA A 95 -13.72 7.45 1.64
C ALA A 95 -13.49 7.42 0.12
N LEU A 96 -12.82 8.43 -0.42
CA LEU A 96 -12.44 8.46 -1.83
C LEU A 96 -11.45 7.34 -2.21
N GLY A 97 -10.56 6.97 -1.29
CA GLY A 97 -9.60 5.87 -1.48
C GLY A 97 -10.30 4.51 -1.47
N ALA A 98 -11.08 4.24 -0.42
CA ALA A 98 -11.87 3.02 -0.30
C ALA A 98 -12.83 2.84 -1.50
N GLY A 99 -13.57 3.89 -1.86
CA GLY A 99 -14.47 3.85 -3.02
C GLY A 99 -13.74 3.58 -4.34
N ALA A 100 -12.55 4.16 -4.55
CA ALA A 100 -11.75 3.88 -5.74
C ALA A 100 -11.24 2.43 -5.78
N ALA A 101 -10.87 1.85 -4.63
CA ALA A 101 -10.48 0.44 -4.54
C ALA A 101 -11.65 -0.49 -4.85
N VAL A 102 -12.83 -0.24 -4.28
CA VAL A 102 -14.06 -1.00 -4.60
C VAL A 102 -14.36 -0.95 -6.10
N VAL A 103 -14.34 0.23 -6.71
CA VAL A 103 -14.59 0.37 -8.17
C VAL A 103 -13.56 -0.39 -8.99
N ALA A 104 -12.28 -0.32 -8.63
CA ALA A 104 -11.23 -1.04 -9.34
C ALA A 104 -11.40 -2.57 -9.23
N LEU A 105 -11.73 -3.07 -8.04
CA LEU A 105 -11.94 -4.50 -7.81
C LEU A 105 -13.23 -5.02 -8.47
N LEU A 106 -14.30 -4.23 -8.49
CA LEU A 106 -15.51 -4.56 -9.26
C LEU A 106 -15.23 -4.60 -10.76
N ALA A 107 -14.41 -3.66 -11.27
CA ALA A 107 -13.99 -3.66 -12.67
C ALA A 107 -13.09 -4.88 -12.99
N LEU A 108 -12.20 -5.26 -12.09
CA LEU A 108 -11.39 -6.47 -12.20
C LEU A 108 -12.29 -7.70 -12.28
N ASN A 109 -13.18 -7.87 -11.30
CA ASN A 109 -14.12 -9.01 -11.25
C ASN A 109 -15.00 -9.07 -12.50
N ALA A 110 -15.61 -7.95 -12.91
CA ALA A 110 -16.44 -7.92 -14.12
C ALA A 110 -15.64 -8.23 -15.40
N GLY A 111 -14.40 -7.74 -15.49
CA GLY A 111 -13.53 -8.00 -16.63
C GLY A 111 -13.11 -9.46 -16.72
N THR A 112 -12.77 -10.12 -15.60
CA THR A 112 -12.41 -11.53 -15.59
C THR A 112 -13.62 -12.42 -15.82
N SER A 113 -14.78 -12.10 -15.23
CA SER A 113 -16.04 -12.84 -15.47
C SER A 113 -16.51 -12.76 -16.93
N ALA A 114 -16.22 -11.67 -17.64
CA ALA A 114 -16.55 -11.53 -19.06
C ALA A 114 -15.66 -12.40 -19.98
N LEU A 115 -14.53 -12.88 -19.48
CA LEU A 115 -13.58 -13.74 -20.20
C LEU A 115 -13.74 -15.22 -19.84
N SER A 116 -14.41 -15.54 -18.73
CA SER A 116 -14.65 -16.91 -18.31
C SER A 116 -15.88 -17.49 -19.00
N ASP A 117 -15.72 -18.61 -19.71
CA ASP A 117 -16.83 -19.43 -20.25
C ASP A 117 -17.56 -20.26 -19.16
N ALA A 118 -17.19 -20.09 -17.88
CA ALA A 118 -17.72 -20.86 -16.77
C ALA A 118 -19.13 -20.38 -16.35
N GLU A 119 -20.10 -21.29 -16.43
CA GLU A 119 -21.41 -21.13 -15.80
C GLU A 119 -21.25 -21.11 -14.27
N GLY A 120 -21.60 -20.00 -13.63
CA GLY A 120 -21.77 -19.90 -12.17
C GLY A 120 -20.46 -20.02 -11.39
N ASN A 121 -19.87 -18.88 -11.03
CA ASN A 121 -18.83 -18.87 -10.02
C ASN A 121 -19.46 -19.31 -8.69
N ASP A 122 -19.10 -20.49 -8.17
CA ASP A 122 -19.33 -20.86 -6.78
C ASP A 122 -18.60 -19.81 -5.93
N GLN A 123 -19.34 -18.78 -5.50
CA GLN A 123 -18.80 -17.76 -4.62
C GLN A 123 -18.42 -18.49 -3.32
N GLY A 124 -17.12 -18.53 -3.03
CA GLY A 124 -16.60 -19.07 -1.78
C GLY A 124 -17.37 -18.52 -0.60
N ALA A 125 -17.57 -19.34 0.43
CA ALA A 125 -18.32 -18.92 1.60
C ALA A 125 -17.65 -17.70 2.24
N PHE A 126 -18.43 -16.64 2.47
CA PHE A 126 -17.92 -15.48 3.19
C PHE A 126 -17.42 -15.91 4.58
N PRO A 127 -16.24 -15.42 5.01
CA PRO A 127 -15.75 -15.70 6.36
C PRO A 127 -16.76 -15.22 7.42
N ALA A 128 -16.70 -15.85 8.60
CA ALA A 128 -17.51 -15.40 9.72
C ALA A 128 -17.28 -13.89 9.98
N PRO A 129 -18.31 -13.13 10.39
CA PRO A 129 -18.18 -11.68 10.60
C PRO A 129 -17.01 -11.27 11.51
N GLY A 130 -16.72 -12.08 12.54
CA GLY A 130 -15.56 -11.87 13.41
C GLY A 130 -14.23 -11.93 12.67
N THR A 131 -14.06 -12.89 11.75
CA THR A 131 -12.87 -13.01 10.89
C THR A 131 -12.74 -11.81 9.97
N VAL A 132 -13.85 -11.36 9.36
CA VAL A 132 -13.85 -10.16 8.50
C VAL A 132 -13.38 -8.92 9.26
N VAL A 133 -13.85 -8.73 10.49
CA VAL A 133 -13.40 -7.61 11.34
C VAL A 133 -11.91 -7.72 11.67
N LEU A 134 -11.42 -8.91 12.01
CA LEU A 134 -10.00 -9.12 12.30
C LEU A 134 -9.11 -8.86 11.07
N LEU A 135 -9.52 -9.34 9.89
CA LEU A 135 -8.83 -9.07 8.63
C LEU A 135 -8.84 -7.59 8.28
N LEU A 136 -9.96 -6.88 8.46
CA LEU A 136 -10.03 -5.44 8.24
C LEU A 136 -9.03 -4.69 9.11
N LEU A 137 -8.94 -5.03 10.41
CA LEU A 137 -7.97 -4.40 11.32
C LEU A 137 -6.53 -4.75 10.94
N ALA A 138 -6.27 -6.02 10.63
CA ALA A 138 -4.96 -6.51 10.21
C ALA A 138 -4.45 -5.79 8.94
N PHE A 139 -5.27 -5.74 7.89
CA PHE A 139 -4.93 -5.05 6.65
C PHE A 139 -4.86 -3.53 6.82
N THR A 140 -5.66 -2.94 7.72
CA THR A 140 -5.54 -1.51 8.03
C THR A 140 -4.15 -1.20 8.60
N VAL A 141 -3.67 -2.01 9.54
CA VAL A 141 -2.33 -1.86 10.13
C VAL A 141 -1.24 -2.12 9.10
N GLN A 142 -1.34 -3.22 8.34
CA GLN A 142 -0.36 -3.57 7.31
C GLN A 142 -0.27 -2.49 6.23
N ALA A 143 -1.37 -2.20 5.55
CA ALA A 143 -1.41 -1.24 4.45
C ALA A 143 -1.01 0.16 4.91
N SER A 144 -1.50 0.62 6.06
CA SER A 144 -1.12 1.96 6.57
C SER A 144 0.36 2.05 6.93
N THR A 145 0.95 0.98 7.45
CA THR A 145 2.39 0.97 7.80
C THR A 145 3.25 1.04 6.55
N GLU A 146 2.88 0.32 5.49
CA GLU A 146 3.56 0.41 4.20
C GLU A 146 3.41 1.82 3.60
N GLU A 147 2.20 2.39 3.63
CA GLU A 147 1.99 3.76 3.16
C GLU A 147 2.79 4.79 3.96
N VAL A 148 2.93 4.61 5.28
CA VAL A 148 3.81 5.42 6.12
C VAL A 148 5.27 5.33 5.64
N LEU A 149 5.79 4.13 5.39
CA LEU A 149 7.17 3.94 4.93
C LEU A 149 7.39 4.51 3.53
N PHE A 150 6.60 4.10 2.55
CA PHE A 150 6.87 4.39 1.15
C PHE A 150 6.39 5.78 0.74
N ARG A 151 5.22 6.23 1.23
CA ARG A 151 4.56 7.46 0.78
C ARG A 151 4.69 8.59 1.79
N GLY A 152 4.66 8.27 3.08
CA GLY A 152 4.88 9.22 4.17
C GLY A 152 6.34 9.57 4.42
N PHE A 153 7.23 8.58 4.34
CA PHE A 153 8.64 8.71 4.71
C PHE A 153 9.57 8.82 3.49
N LEU A 154 9.56 7.87 2.55
CA LEU A 154 10.51 7.84 1.42
C LEU A 154 10.16 8.84 0.32
N LEU A 155 8.93 8.81 -0.19
CA LEU A 155 8.48 9.62 -1.33
C LEU A 155 8.78 11.13 -1.19
N PRO A 156 8.50 11.80 -0.05
CA PRO A 156 8.77 13.24 0.07
C PRO A 156 10.26 13.56 0.00
N ARG A 157 11.12 12.70 0.56
CA ARG A 157 12.59 12.89 0.55
C ARG A 157 13.18 12.75 -0.84
N VAL A 158 12.77 11.73 -1.58
CA VAL A 158 13.22 11.54 -2.96
C VAL A 158 12.64 12.64 -3.86
N THR A 159 11.38 13.02 -3.66
CA THR A 159 10.74 14.11 -4.42
C THR A 159 11.42 15.45 -4.18
N ALA A 160 11.76 15.78 -2.94
CA ALA A 160 12.42 17.04 -2.60
C ALA A 160 13.84 17.14 -3.18
N SER A 161 14.56 16.01 -3.28
CA SER A 161 15.93 15.98 -3.77
C SER A 161 16.07 15.81 -5.29
N ARG A 162 15.17 15.06 -5.93
CA ARG A 162 15.30 14.63 -7.34
C ARG A 162 14.05 14.86 -8.19
N GLY A 163 13.02 15.50 -7.64
CA GLY A 163 11.77 15.82 -8.32
C GLY A 163 10.72 14.72 -8.26
N ALA A 164 9.47 15.09 -8.57
CA ALA A 164 8.30 14.23 -8.39
C ALA A 164 8.34 12.94 -9.22
N ALA A 165 8.84 12.99 -10.46
CA ALA A 165 8.93 11.80 -11.30
C ALA A 165 9.84 10.72 -10.69
N VAL A 166 11.03 11.12 -10.22
CA VAL A 166 11.98 10.22 -9.55
C VAL A 166 11.42 9.76 -8.21
N GLY A 167 10.72 10.62 -7.47
CA GLY A 167 10.03 10.25 -6.23
C GLY A 167 8.97 9.17 -6.43
N VAL A 168 8.09 9.35 -7.41
CA VAL A 168 7.02 8.39 -7.75
C VAL A 168 7.62 7.06 -8.20
N LEU A 169 8.50 7.07 -9.20
CA LEU A 169 9.08 5.84 -9.74
C LEU A 169 9.97 5.13 -8.71
N GLY A 170 10.79 5.88 -7.98
CA GLY A 170 11.72 5.33 -6.99
C GLY A 170 11.01 4.71 -5.79
N SER A 171 10.04 5.41 -5.19
CA SER A 171 9.28 4.85 -4.07
C SER A 171 8.42 3.65 -4.47
N SER A 172 7.86 3.67 -5.70
CA SER A 172 7.07 2.55 -6.23
C SER A 172 7.93 1.34 -6.56
N LEU A 173 9.15 1.55 -7.06
CA LEU A 173 10.10 0.46 -7.31
C LEU A 173 10.54 -0.17 -5.99
N LEU A 174 10.89 0.62 -4.98
CA LEU A 174 11.23 0.10 -3.65
C LEU A 174 10.07 -0.68 -3.02
N PHE A 175 8.83 -0.20 -3.20
CA PHE A 175 7.63 -0.89 -2.77
C PHE A 175 7.48 -2.25 -3.47
N ALA A 176 7.61 -2.30 -4.80
CA ALA A 176 7.56 -3.55 -5.56
C ALA A 176 8.71 -4.51 -5.20
N CYS A 177 9.93 -4.00 -4.99
CA CYS A 177 11.07 -4.82 -4.57
C CYS A 177 10.87 -5.42 -3.17
N ALA A 178 10.22 -4.72 -2.24
CA ALA A 178 9.90 -5.28 -0.92
C ALA A 178 8.99 -6.52 -1.02
N HIS A 179 8.15 -6.58 -2.05
CA HIS A 179 7.24 -7.70 -2.30
C HIS A 179 7.92 -8.92 -2.93
N LEU A 180 9.18 -8.82 -3.39
CA LEU A 180 9.98 -9.99 -3.77
C LEU A 180 10.30 -10.89 -2.56
N ALA A 181 10.11 -10.39 -1.33
CA ALA A 181 10.26 -11.18 -0.12
C ALA A 181 9.04 -12.06 0.19
N ASN A 182 7.94 -11.91 -0.55
CA ASN A 182 6.76 -12.77 -0.42
C ASN A 182 7.08 -14.13 -1.06
N PRO A 183 6.77 -15.26 -0.38
CA PRO A 183 6.93 -16.59 -0.96
C PRO A 183 6.20 -16.69 -2.30
N ASP A 184 6.85 -17.33 -3.28
CA ASP A 184 6.27 -17.68 -4.58
C ASP A 184 5.69 -16.51 -5.39
N ALA A 185 6.09 -15.26 -5.08
CA ALA A 185 5.62 -14.07 -5.77
C ALA A 185 5.98 -14.09 -7.27
N PRO A 186 5.00 -14.20 -8.18
CA PRO A 186 5.28 -14.24 -9.61
C PRO A 186 5.71 -12.86 -10.13
N ALA A 187 6.48 -12.84 -11.22
CA ALA A 187 6.96 -11.59 -11.81
C ALA A 187 5.81 -10.63 -12.16
N ALA A 188 4.67 -11.16 -12.63
CA ALA A 188 3.48 -10.37 -12.93
C ALA A 188 2.94 -9.64 -11.68
N TYR A 189 2.90 -10.31 -10.52
CA TYR A 189 2.49 -9.70 -9.25
C TYR A 189 3.38 -8.51 -8.88
N VAL A 190 4.69 -8.63 -9.06
CA VAL A 190 5.64 -7.54 -8.78
C VAL A 190 5.43 -6.35 -9.73
N VAL A 191 5.18 -6.59 -11.02
CA VAL A 191 4.87 -5.52 -11.99
C VAL A 191 3.56 -4.83 -11.63
N MET A 192 2.52 -5.58 -11.29
CA MET A 192 1.22 -5.01 -10.88
C MET A 192 1.35 -4.21 -9.58
N THR A 193 2.17 -4.70 -8.63
CA THR A 193 2.50 -4.00 -7.38
C THR A 193 3.24 -2.69 -7.65
N PHE A 194 4.14 -2.66 -8.64
CA PHE A 194 4.78 -1.42 -9.07
C PHE A 194 3.77 -0.41 -9.64
N MET A 195 2.83 -0.86 -10.49
CA MET A 195 1.78 0.00 -11.05
C MET A 195 0.88 0.58 -9.95
N LEU A 196 0.42 -0.28 -9.04
CA LEU A 196 -0.34 0.15 -7.86
C LEU A 196 0.48 1.17 -7.06
N GLY A 197 1.77 0.89 -6.85
CA GLY A 197 2.66 1.78 -6.13
C GLY A 197 2.75 3.18 -6.74
N CYS A 198 2.74 3.27 -8.08
CA CYS A 198 2.74 4.54 -8.81
C CYS A 198 1.45 5.33 -8.57
N ALA A 199 0.29 4.66 -8.59
CA ALA A 199 -0.98 5.30 -8.30
C ALA A 199 -1.03 5.85 -6.85
N LEU A 200 -0.60 5.05 -5.88
CA LEU A 200 -0.55 5.45 -4.48
C LEU A 200 0.40 6.63 -4.26
N ALA A 201 1.59 6.61 -4.88
CA ALA A 201 2.53 7.73 -4.80
C ALA A 201 1.96 9.03 -5.41
N LEU A 202 1.29 8.93 -6.57
CA LEU A 202 0.64 10.08 -7.20
C LEU A 202 -0.48 10.67 -6.34
N TRP A 203 -1.32 9.84 -5.74
CA TRP A 203 -2.35 10.30 -4.81
C TRP A 203 -1.77 10.90 -3.52
N ALA A 204 -0.71 10.32 -2.96
CA ALA A 204 -0.04 10.88 -1.79
C ALA A 204 0.49 12.29 -2.08
N LEU A 205 1.08 12.52 -3.25
CA LEU A 205 1.51 13.85 -3.69
C LEU A 205 0.32 14.79 -3.94
N ALA A 206 -0.75 14.30 -4.58
CA ALA A 206 -1.93 15.11 -4.88
C ALA A 206 -2.66 15.56 -3.60
N ASP A 207 -2.79 14.66 -2.63
CA ASP A 207 -3.53 14.93 -1.39
C ASP A 207 -2.66 15.60 -0.33
N GLY A 208 -1.33 15.63 -0.51
CA GLY A 208 -0.37 16.07 0.50
C GLY A 208 -0.42 15.22 1.77
N GLY A 209 -0.77 13.94 1.66
CA GLY A 209 -0.97 13.02 2.78
C GLY A 209 -1.46 11.66 2.34
N ILE A 210 -1.53 10.70 3.27
CA ILE A 210 -1.69 9.27 2.95
C ILE A 210 -3.06 8.68 3.31
N TRP A 211 -3.99 9.46 3.86
CA TRP A 211 -5.33 8.96 4.23
C TRP A 211 -6.07 8.23 3.10
N ARG A 212 -6.00 8.77 1.87
CA ARG A 212 -6.59 8.13 0.68
C ARG A 212 -5.87 6.83 0.34
N THR A 213 -4.53 6.83 0.38
CA THR A 213 -3.74 5.68 -0.03
C THR A 213 -3.84 4.55 0.98
N CYS A 214 -3.82 4.84 2.29
CA CYS A 214 -4.07 3.86 3.35
C CYS A 214 -5.42 3.16 3.16
N ALA A 215 -6.50 3.94 2.93
CA ALA A 215 -7.84 3.37 2.77
C ALA A 215 -7.98 2.57 1.47
N PHE A 216 -7.44 3.07 0.35
CA PHE A 216 -7.42 2.31 -0.90
C PHE A 216 -6.69 0.97 -0.71
N HIS A 217 -5.48 1.01 -0.15
CA HIS A 217 -4.62 -0.17 -0.02
C HIS A 217 -5.21 -1.18 0.97
N THR A 218 -5.83 -0.73 2.06
CA THR A 218 -6.57 -1.60 2.98
C THR A 218 -7.66 -2.38 2.26
N VAL A 219 -8.50 -1.70 1.46
CA VAL A 219 -9.60 -2.35 0.73
C VAL A 219 -9.06 -3.24 -0.40
N TRP A 220 -8.01 -2.81 -1.08
CA TRP A 220 -7.34 -3.57 -2.13
C TRP A 220 -6.85 -4.93 -1.63
N ASN A 221 -6.31 -5.00 -0.41
CA ASN A 221 -5.83 -6.26 0.18
C ASN A 221 -6.96 -7.05 0.86
N LEU A 222 -7.91 -6.37 1.51
CA LEU A 222 -8.99 -7.02 2.25
C LEU A 222 -9.98 -7.77 1.36
N LEU A 223 -10.47 -7.12 0.30
CA LEU A 223 -11.61 -7.65 -0.45
C LEU A 223 -11.33 -9.02 -1.10
N PRO A 224 -10.19 -9.24 -1.79
CA PRO A 224 -9.86 -10.57 -2.32
C PRO A 224 -9.86 -11.65 -1.23
N ASN A 225 -9.34 -11.34 -0.04
CA ASN A 225 -9.20 -12.26 1.08
C ASN A 225 -10.53 -12.64 1.77
N ILE A 226 -11.62 -11.93 1.51
CA ILE A 226 -12.95 -12.24 2.05
C ILE A 226 -13.94 -12.72 0.98
N THR A 227 -13.59 -12.58 -0.30
CA THR A 227 -14.43 -12.99 -1.44
C THR A 227 -13.88 -14.21 -2.18
N ALA A 228 -12.58 -14.46 -2.12
CA ALA A 228 -11.99 -15.72 -2.56
C ALA A 228 -12.14 -16.76 -1.46
N ASP A 229 -12.44 -18.01 -1.82
CA ASP A 229 -12.42 -19.11 -0.87
C ASP A 229 -11.04 -19.16 -0.21
N GLY A 230 -11.00 -19.17 1.12
CA GLY A 230 -9.76 -19.15 1.90
C GLY A 230 -8.91 -20.42 1.75
N SER A 231 -9.24 -21.29 0.78
CA SER A 231 -8.53 -22.52 0.44
C SER A 231 -7.59 -22.41 -0.76
N ASP A 232 -7.64 -21.34 -1.57
CA ASP A 232 -6.91 -21.29 -2.84
C ASP A 232 -6.13 -19.98 -3.09
N GLU A 233 -5.50 -19.37 -2.10
CA GLU A 233 -4.58 -18.23 -2.37
C GLU A 233 -3.20 -18.65 -2.90
N ASN A 234 -3.02 -19.94 -3.20
CA ASN A 234 -2.04 -20.43 -4.17
C ASN A 234 -2.63 -20.78 -5.54
N ALA A 235 -3.90 -20.46 -5.80
CA ALA A 235 -4.26 -20.11 -7.16
C ALA A 235 -3.34 -18.91 -7.48
N SER A 236 -2.26 -19.06 -8.24
CA SER A 236 -2.41 -19.28 -9.67
C SER A 236 -3.84 -18.94 -10.11
N ALA A 237 -4.31 -17.73 -9.78
CA ALA A 237 -5.23 -17.01 -10.65
C ALA A 237 -4.59 -17.24 -12.00
N ASP A 238 -5.22 -18.12 -12.77
CA ASP A 238 -4.60 -18.75 -13.90
C ASP A 238 -3.97 -17.61 -14.67
N TYR A 239 -2.63 -17.53 -14.65
CA TYR A 239 -1.91 -16.37 -15.18
C TYR A 239 -1.90 -16.50 -16.71
N ASP A 240 -3.05 -16.90 -17.26
CA ASP A 240 -3.35 -16.77 -18.64
C ASP A 240 -3.20 -15.28 -19.01
N GLY A 241 -2.81 -15.05 -20.25
CA GLY A 241 -2.53 -13.70 -20.71
C GLY A 241 -3.76 -12.78 -20.62
N ALA A 242 -4.97 -13.33 -20.55
CA ALA A 242 -6.21 -12.60 -20.61
C ALA A 242 -6.56 -11.97 -19.24
N THR A 243 -6.52 -12.76 -18.16
CA THR A 243 -6.71 -12.31 -16.77
C THR A 243 -5.65 -11.29 -16.37
N LEU A 244 -4.39 -11.53 -16.75
CA LEU A 244 -3.31 -10.55 -16.60
C LEU A 244 -3.57 -9.26 -17.38
N GLY A 245 -4.08 -9.36 -18.60
CA GLY A 245 -4.45 -8.22 -19.42
C GLY A 245 -5.52 -7.34 -18.77
N VAL A 246 -6.56 -7.95 -18.18
CA VAL A 246 -7.60 -7.21 -17.44
C VAL A 246 -7.01 -6.53 -16.21
N ALA A 247 -6.23 -7.23 -15.39
CA ALA A 247 -5.60 -6.65 -14.21
C ALA A 247 -4.69 -5.46 -14.55
N ALA A 248 -3.87 -5.59 -15.60
CA ALA A 248 -3.02 -4.52 -16.09
C ALA A 248 -3.84 -3.31 -16.60
N ALA A 249 -4.95 -3.55 -17.31
CA ALA A 249 -5.83 -2.48 -17.79
C ALA A 249 -6.50 -1.72 -16.64
N VAL A 250 -7.01 -2.42 -15.64
CA VAL A 250 -7.61 -1.82 -14.44
C VAL A 250 -6.57 -0.98 -13.69
N LEU A 251 -5.38 -1.52 -13.44
CA LEU A 251 -4.32 -0.77 -12.75
C LEU A 251 -3.82 0.41 -13.58
N ALA A 252 -3.73 0.30 -14.91
CA ALA A 252 -3.41 1.42 -15.77
C ALA A 252 -4.46 2.54 -15.67
N ALA A 253 -5.75 2.19 -15.59
CA ALA A 253 -6.83 3.17 -15.38
C ALA A 253 -6.72 3.84 -14.00
N VAL A 254 -6.39 3.08 -12.95
CA VAL A 254 -6.15 3.62 -11.59
C VAL A 254 -4.95 4.59 -11.60
N VAL A 255 -3.84 4.23 -12.26
CA VAL A 255 -2.68 5.12 -12.43
C VAL A 255 -3.04 6.38 -13.21
N ALA A 256 -3.80 6.26 -14.31
CA ALA A 256 -4.25 7.41 -15.10
C ALA A 256 -5.14 8.35 -14.28
N TYR A 257 -6.04 7.80 -13.47
CA TYR A 257 -6.88 8.59 -12.55
C TYR A 257 -6.05 9.28 -11.44
N ALA A 258 -5.06 8.59 -10.88
CA ALA A 258 -4.14 9.17 -9.91
C ALA A 258 -3.29 10.28 -10.53
N LEU A 259 -2.78 10.08 -11.75
CA LEU A 259 -2.02 11.07 -12.51
C LEU A 259 -2.87 12.30 -12.82
N ARG A 260 -4.13 12.12 -13.23
CA ARG A 260 -5.08 13.22 -13.43
C ARG A 260 -5.32 13.99 -12.12
N SER A 261 -5.46 13.29 -11.01
CA SER A 261 -5.63 13.89 -9.68
C SER A 261 -4.41 14.76 -9.32
N TYR A 262 -3.20 14.26 -9.54
CA TYR A 262 -1.96 15.00 -9.32
C TYR A 262 -1.79 16.19 -10.28
N ARG A 263 -2.06 16.03 -11.57
CA ARG A 263 -1.97 17.15 -12.54
C ARG A 263 -2.89 18.32 -12.18
N ARG A 264 -4.07 18.04 -11.64
CA ARG A 264 -5.01 19.08 -11.17
C ARG A 264 -4.44 19.92 -10.04
N THR A 265 -3.52 19.40 -9.23
CA THR A 265 -2.88 20.18 -8.16
C THR A 265 -1.78 21.11 -8.66
N LEU A 266 -1.32 20.91 -9.91
CA LEU A 266 -0.32 21.75 -10.57
C LEU A 266 -0.97 22.91 -11.35
N ALA A 267 -2.26 22.81 -11.68
CA ALA A 267 -2.97 23.86 -12.40
C ALA A 267 -3.12 25.13 -11.54
N PRO A 268 -3.00 26.34 -12.12
CA PRO A 268 -3.30 27.59 -11.42
C PRO A 268 -4.73 27.58 -10.90
N ARG A 269 -4.96 28.06 -9.68
CA ARG A 269 -6.31 28.34 -9.20
C ARG A 269 -6.76 29.64 -9.86
N THR A 270 -7.60 29.54 -10.88
CA THR A 270 -8.31 30.67 -11.50
C THR A 270 -9.37 31.21 -10.58
#